data_AF-A0A5C3QFN0-F1
#
_entry.id   AF-A0A5C3QFN0-F1
#
_cell.length_a   1.000
_cell.length_b   1.000
_cell.length_c   1.000
_cell.angle_alpha   90.00
_cell.angle_beta   90.00
_cell.angle_gamma   90.00
#
_symmetry.space_group_name_H-M   'P 1'
#
loop_
_entity.id
_entity.type
_entity.pdbx_description
1 polymer ?
#
loop_
_entity_poly.entity_id
_entity_poly.type
_entity_poly.pdbx_seq_one_letter_code
_entity_poly.pdbx_strand_id
1 'polypeptide(L)'
;EANDGILVQVYQASVARGVSDKVLLATFETCWVESHCNNLPCGDQDSIGVFQQRPSQGWGTYDQIMNVNYSTNKFLDLCIPTAAQNPGLSAGTIAQLVQRSEFPDRYNQNEGKANQLIARARQLAGNPQGSCRQFYTVIGGDICWNIAQRFGVSFDQLISWNPAVNSGCTNLQIGQQLCVAK
;
A
#
# COMPACT_ATOMS: atom_id res chain seq x y z
N GLU A 1 1.70 4.65 -14.49
CA GLU A 1 2.82 4.06 -13.72
C GLU A 1 2.37 3.82 -12.28
N ALA A 2 3.14 3.05 -11.49
CA ALA A 2 2.83 2.81 -10.08
C ALA A 2 3.33 3.95 -9.19
N ASN A 3 2.54 4.30 -8.16
CA ASN A 3 2.89 5.33 -7.19
C ASN A 3 3.76 4.76 -6.06
N ASP A 4 4.96 5.28 -5.89
CA ASP A 4 5.93 4.80 -4.90
C ASP A 4 5.43 4.84 -3.46
N GLY A 5 4.72 5.91 -3.09
CA GLY A 5 4.16 6.01 -1.75
C GLY A 5 3.08 4.98 -1.47
N ILE A 6 2.29 4.63 -2.47
CA ILE A 6 1.29 3.55 -2.40
C ILE A 6 1.98 2.19 -2.30
N LEU A 7 3.00 1.93 -3.12
CA LEU A 7 3.78 0.69 -3.06
C LEU A 7 4.36 0.46 -1.66
N VAL A 8 4.94 1.50 -1.05
CA VAL A 8 5.48 1.43 0.31
C VAL A 8 4.38 1.18 1.34
N GLN A 9 3.24 1.87 1.27
CA GLN A 9 2.14 1.67 2.23
C GLN A 9 1.56 0.25 2.16
N VAL A 10 1.34 -0.28 0.94
CA VAL A 10 0.88 -1.66 0.73
C VAL A 10 1.91 -2.65 1.27
N TYR A 11 3.19 -2.48 0.94
CA TYR A 11 4.26 -3.36 1.42
C TYR A 11 4.36 -3.38 2.94
N GLN A 12 4.37 -2.20 3.59
CA GLN A 12 4.50 -2.09 5.04
C GLN A 12 3.29 -2.69 5.77
N ALA A 13 2.07 -2.47 5.26
CA ALA A 13 0.87 -3.09 5.83
C ALA A 13 0.92 -4.63 5.71
N SER A 14 1.36 -5.15 4.57
CA SER A 14 1.56 -6.60 4.37
C SER A 14 2.62 -7.18 5.32
N VAL A 15 3.79 -6.54 5.43
CA VAL A 15 4.88 -7.01 6.32
C VAL A 15 4.47 -6.95 7.79
N ALA A 16 3.77 -5.89 8.21
CA ALA A 16 3.26 -5.75 9.58
C ALA A 16 2.28 -6.88 9.97
N ARG A 17 1.58 -7.46 8.99
CA ARG A 17 0.70 -8.61 9.16
C ARG A 17 1.43 -9.96 9.11
N GLY A 18 2.74 -9.98 8.90
CA GLY A 18 3.55 -11.20 8.84
C GLY A 18 3.15 -12.14 7.70
N VAL A 19 2.70 -11.59 6.56
CA VAL A 19 2.19 -12.39 5.45
C VAL A 19 3.28 -13.22 4.79
N SER A 20 2.91 -14.37 4.21
CA SER A 20 3.82 -15.18 3.41
C SER A 20 4.15 -14.51 2.06
N ASP A 21 5.24 -14.93 1.42
CA ASP A 21 5.63 -14.43 0.09
C ASP A 21 4.51 -14.59 -0.95
N LYS A 22 3.74 -15.68 -0.87
CA LYS A 22 2.58 -15.91 -1.76
C LYS A 22 1.48 -14.87 -1.55
N VAL A 23 1.17 -14.54 -0.30
CA VAL A 23 0.15 -13.51 0.02
C VAL A 23 0.66 -12.12 -0.35
N LEU A 24 1.95 -11.84 -0.14
CA LEU A 24 2.56 -10.59 -0.59
C LEU A 24 2.47 -10.45 -2.10
N LEU A 25 2.79 -11.50 -2.85
CA LEU A 25 2.65 -11.55 -4.30
C LEU A 25 1.21 -11.32 -4.75
N ALA A 26 0.24 -12.03 -4.17
CA ALA A 26 -1.18 -11.86 -4.50
C ALA A 26 -1.67 -10.42 -4.24
N THR A 27 -1.19 -9.81 -3.15
CA THR A 27 -1.50 -8.41 -2.82
C THR A 27 -0.98 -7.46 -3.90
N PHE A 28 0.27 -7.62 -4.34
CA PHE A 28 0.87 -6.75 -5.35
C PHE A 28 0.33 -7.00 -6.77
N GLU A 29 0.00 -8.24 -7.11
CA GLU A 29 -0.72 -8.55 -8.35
C GLU A 29 -2.07 -7.84 -8.37
N THR A 30 -2.79 -7.87 -7.24
CA THR A 30 -4.10 -7.22 -7.13
C THR A 30 -3.96 -5.70 -7.24
N CYS A 31 -3.08 -5.11 -6.44
CA CYS A 31 -2.76 -3.68 -6.48
C CYS A 31 -2.45 -3.20 -7.92
N TRP A 32 -1.62 -3.97 -8.65
CA TRP A 32 -1.25 -3.65 -10.01
C TRP A 32 -2.42 -3.80 -10.99
N VAL A 33 -3.14 -4.91 -10.94
CA VAL A 33 -4.24 -5.19 -11.87
C VAL A 33 -5.39 -4.20 -11.68
N GLU A 34 -5.71 -3.84 -10.44
CA GLU A 34 -6.88 -3.00 -10.15
C GLU A 34 -6.63 -1.53 -10.46
N SER A 35 -5.46 -1.00 -10.11
CA SER A 35 -5.22 0.44 -10.15
C SER A 35 -3.84 0.83 -10.68
N HIS A 36 -3.06 -0.13 -11.18
CA HIS A 36 -1.63 0.03 -11.42
C HIS A 36 -0.89 0.49 -10.15
N CYS A 37 -1.37 0.11 -8.96
CA CYS A 37 -0.92 0.58 -7.66
C CYS A 37 -1.04 2.10 -7.47
N ASN A 38 -2.24 2.64 -7.71
CA ASN A 38 -2.60 4.02 -7.46
C ASN A 38 -3.87 4.11 -6.61
N ASN A 39 -3.98 5.09 -5.72
CA ASN A 39 -5.17 5.27 -4.90
C ASN A 39 -6.20 6.15 -5.64
N LEU A 40 -7.12 5.52 -6.36
CA LEU A 40 -8.03 6.23 -7.27
C LEU A 40 -9.39 6.53 -6.61
N PRO A 41 -9.90 7.76 -6.68
CA PRO A 41 -11.21 8.12 -6.13
C PRO A 41 -12.39 7.65 -6.99
N CYS A 42 -12.12 6.93 -8.08
CA CYS A 42 -13.09 6.45 -9.05
C CYS A 42 -12.62 5.12 -9.69
N GLY A 43 -13.55 4.48 -10.40
CA GLY A 43 -13.41 3.15 -10.99
C GLY A 43 -14.68 2.75 -11.75
N ASP A 44 -14.81 1.47 -12.10
CA ASP A 44 -16.08 0.95 -12.59
C ASP A 44 -17.15 0.99 -11.47
N GLN A 45 -18.33 1.50 -11.81
CA GLN A 45 -19.45 1.74 -10.87
C GLN A 45 -18.99 2.54 -9.62
N ASP A 46 -18.92 1.92 -8.44
CA ASP A 46 -18.52 2.55 -7.17
C ASP A 46 -17.15 2.06 -6.66
N SER A 47 -16.36 1.39 -7.51
CA SER A 47 -15.01 0.94 -7.18
C SER A 47 -14.08 2.13 -6.93
N ILE A 48 -13.31 2.06 -5.83
CA ILE A 48 -12.36 3.08 -5.41
C ILE A 48 -11.13 2.47 -4.73
N GLY A 49 -10.11 3.28 -4.54
CA GLY A 49 -8.88 2.92 -3.84
C GLY A 49 -7.93 2.04 -4.65
N VAL A 50 -6.84 1.65 -3.99
CA VAL A 50 -5.73 0.90 -4.62
C VAL A 50 -6.12 -0.51 -5.09
N PHE A 51 -7.16 -1.09 -4.51
CA PHE A 51 -7.68 -2.41 -4.88
C PHE A 51 -9.04 -2.34 -5.59
N GLN A 52 -9.49 -1.15 -6.03
CA GLN A 52 -10.79 -0.93 -6.68
C GLN A 52 -11.97 -1.60 -5.95
N GLN A 53 -11.92 -1.56 -4.63
CA GLN A 53 -12.92 -2.13 -3.73
C GLN A 53 -14.18 -1.27 -3.73
N ARG A 54 -15.32 -1.88 -3.41
CA ARG A 54 -16.64 -1.25 -3.51
C ARG A 54 -17.32 -1.10 -2.17
N PRO A 55 -17.72 0.13 -1.77
CA PRO A 55 -18.58 0.31 -0.61
C PRO A 55 -19.88 -0.49 -0.70
N SER A 56 -20.51 -0.53 -1.88
CA SER A 56 -21.76 -1.30 -2.11
C SER A 56 -21.63 -2.81 -1.86
N GLN A 57 -20.40 -3.35 -1.91
CA GLN A 57 -20.13 -4.77 -1.68
C GLN A 57 -19.60 -5.06 -0.27
N GLY A 58 -19.63 -4.08 0.64
CA GLY A 58 -19.27 -4.27 2.05
C GLY A 58 -17.77 -4.22 2.36
N TRP A 59 -16.95 -3.72 1.43
CA TRP A 59 -15.50 -3.56 1.67
C TRP A 59 -15.17 -2.45 2.68
N GLY A 60 -16.05 -1.47 2.86
CA GLY A 60 -15.89 -0.36 3.80
C GLY A 60 -16.63 0.89 3.32
N THR A 61 -16.53 1.99 4.07
CA THR A 61 -17.00 3.31 3.59
C THR A 61 -16.03 3.90 2.55
N TYR A 62 -16.43 4.98 1.89
CA TYR A 62 -15.57 5.70 0.95
C TYR A 62 -14.21 6.08 1.58
N ASP A 63 -14.23 6.75 2.73
CA ASP A 63 -13.02 7.19 3.43
C ASP A 63 -12.14 6.03 3.88
N GLN A 64 -12.77 4.93 4.29
CA GLN A 64 -12.06 3.71 4.68
C GLN A 64 -11.33 3.09 3.48
N ILE A 65 -12.00 2.93 2.35
CA ILE A 65 -11.38 2.30 1.17
C ILE A 65 -10.29 3.22 0.58
N MET A 66 -10.49 4.54 0.60
CA MET A 66 -9.47 5.51 0.19
C MET A 66 -8.26 5.56 1.14
N ASN A 67 -8.35 4.99 2.34
CA ASN A 67 -7.20 4.77 3.19
C ASN A 67 -6.48 3.48 2.76
N VAL A 68 -5.27 3.62 2.22
CA VAL A 68 -4.46 2.50 1.69
C VAL A 68 -4.15 1.46 2.76
N ASN A 69 -3.88 1.88 4.00
CA ASN A 69 -3.61 0.95 5.09
C ASN A 69 -4.88 0.13 5.42
N TYR A 70 -6.03 0.78 5.50
CA TYR A 70 -7.31 0.09 5.72
C TYR A 70 -7.61 -0.89 4.58
N SER A 71 -7.62 -0.43 3.32
CA SER A 71 -8.00 -1.26 2.17
C SER A 71 -7.05 -2.45 1.97
N THR A 72 -5.76 -2.26 2.27
CA THR A 72 -4.78 -3.37 2.30
C THR A 72 -5.09 -4.36 3.40
N ASN A 73 -5.31 -3.92 4.64
CA ASN A 73 -5.64 -4.84 5.74
C ASN A 73 -6.95 -5.59 5.48
N LYS A 74 -7.96 -4.90 4.93
CA LYS A 74 -9.25 -5.51 4.57
C LYS A 74 -9.09 -6.59 3.50
N PHE A 75 -8.25 -6.36 2.49
CA PHE A 75 -7.89 -7.38 1.51
C PHE A 75 -7.18 -8.57 2.17
N LEU A 76 -6.22 -8.30 3.05
CA LEU A 76 -5.44 -9.33 3.74
C LEU A 76 -6.27 -10.18 4.71
N ASP A 77 -7.32 -9.64 5.31
CA ASP A 77 -8.26 -10.38 6.15
C ASP A 77 -8.93 -11.54 5.39
N LEU A 78 -9.07 -11.42 4.07
CA LEU A 78 -9.57 -12.48 3.20
C LEU A 78 -8.41 -13.27 2.58
N CYS A 79 -7.38 -12.60 2.08
CA CYS A 79 -6.29 -13.24 1.33
C CYS A 79 -5.48 -14.24 2.16
N ILE A 80 -5.21 -13.94 3.44
CA ILE A 80 -4.43 -14.82 4.32
C ILE A 80 -5.12 -16.18 4.54
N PRO A 81 -6.38 -16.23 5.04
CA PRO A 81 -7.06 -17.51 5.22
C PRO A 81 -7.31 -18.23 3.88
N THR A 82 -7.60 -17.51 2.79
CA THR A 82 -7.77 -18.13 1.47
C THR A 82 -6.48 -18.81 1.00
N ALA A 83 -5.32 -18.17 1.16
CA ALA A 83 -4.03 -18.78 0.82
C ALA A 83 -3.70 -19.99 1.70
N ALA A 84 -4.01 -19.92 3.00
CA ALA A 84 -3.78 -21.01 3.95
C ALA A 84 -4.65 -22.24 3.64
N GLN A 85 -5.91 -22.03 3.25
CA GLN A 85 -6.83 -23.11 2.87
C GLN A 85 -6.51 -23.72 1.49
N ASN A 86 -5.76 -22.99 0.65
CA ASN A 86 -5.48 -23.37 -0.73
C ASN A 86 -3.97 -23.35 -1.04
N PRO A 87 -3.16 -24.18 -0.36
CA PRO A 87 -1.70 -24.12 -0.47
C PRO A 87 -1.17 -24.47 -1.87
N GLY A 88 -1.93 -25.21 -2.68
CA GLY A 88 -1.57 -25.57 -4.05
C GLY A 88 -1.86 -24.51 -5.10
N LEU A 89 -2.64 -23.46 -4.79
CA LEU A 89 -2.97 -22.41 -5.75
C LEU A 89 -1.86 -21.37 -5.87
N SER A 90 -1.74 -20.77 -7.07
CA SER A 90 -0.85 -19.63 -7.32
C SER A 90 -1.35 -18.37 -6.62
N ALA A 91 -0.46 -17.38 -6.46
CA ALA A 91 -0.81 -16.08 -5.89
C ALA A 91 -1.95 -15.39 -6.66
N GLY A 92 -1.88 -15.38 -7.99
CA GLY A 92 -2.90 -14.73 -8.81
C GLY A 92 -4.26 -15.40 -8.73
N THR A 93 -4.30 -16.73 -8.57
CA THR A 93 -5.56 -17.44 -8.33
C THR A 93 -6.14 -17.13 -6.95
N ILE A 94 -5.29 -16.96 -5.92
CA ILE A 94 -5.77 -16.48 -4.60
C ILE A 94 -6.32 -15.05 -4.71
N ALA A 95 -5.62 -14.15 -5.39
CA ALA A 95 -6.07 -12.78 -5.65
C ALA A 95 -7.45 -12.76 -6.35
N GLN A 96 -7.61 -13.60 -7.38
CA GLN A 96 -8.87 -13.80 -8.09
C GLN A 96 -10.00 -14.22 -7.16
N LEU A 97 -9.75 -15.19 -6.26
CA LEU A 97 -10.75 -15.68 -5.31
C LEU A 97 -11.18 -14.61 -4.30
N VAL A 98 -10.25 -13.76 -3.88
CA VAL A 98 -10.53 -12.66 -2.95
C VAL A 98 -11.34 -11.55 -3.62
N GLN A 99 -10.93 -11.13 -4.81
CA GLN A 99 -11.61 -10.06 -5.55
C GLN A 99 -12.91 -10.51 -6.23
N ARG A 100 -13.07 -11.82 -6.47
CA ARG A 100 -14.19 -12.40 -7.22
C ARG A 100 -14.39 -11.72 -8.58
N SER A 101 -13.28 -11.44 -9.27
CA SER A 101 -13.29 -10.82 -10.60
C SER A 101 -13.88 -11.79 -11.65
N GLU A 102 -14.30 -11.25 -12.79
CA GLU A 102 -14.81 -12.05 -13.93
C GLU A 102 -13.69 -12.58 -14.84
N PHE A 103 -12.42 -12.24 -14.58
CA PHE A 103 -11.28 -12.58 -15.44
C PHE A 103 -10.28 -13.55 -14.79
N PRO A 104 -10.49 -14.87 -14.88
CA PRO A 104 -9.77 -15.87 -14.08
C PRO A 104 -8.23 -15.86 -14.19
N ASP A 105 -7.68 -15.46 -15.34
CA ASP A 105 -6.23 -15.51 -15.59
C ASP A 105 -5.51 -14.16 -15.43
N ARG A 106 -6.24 -13.07 -15.12
CA ARG A 106 -5.68 -11.71 -15.20
C ARG A 106 -4.52 -11.48 -14.22
N TYR A 107 -4.59 -12.04 -13.01
CA TYR A 107 -3.56 -11.81 -11.99
C TYR A 107 -2.30 -12.64 -12.22
N ASN A 108 -2.43 -13.92 -12.61
CA ASN A 108 -1.29 -14.81 -12.87
C ASN A 108 -0.36 -14.27 -13.98
N GLN A 109 -0.90 -13.55 -14.98
CA GLN A 109 -0.12 -12.95 -16.05
C GLN A 109 0.79 -11.79 -15.57
N ASN A 110 0.55 -11.27 -14.37
CA ASN A 110 1.23 -10.10 -13.83
C ASN A 110 2.27 -10.45 -12.74
N GLU A 111 2.52 -11.73 -12.45
CA GLU A 111 3.49 -12.17 -11.43
C GLU A 111 4.85 -11.48 -11.58
N GLY A 112 5.41 -11.46 -12.80
CA GLY A 112 6.70 -10.82 -13.06
C GLY A 112 6.70 -9.32 -12.74
N LYS A 113 5.59 -8.63 -13.04
CA LYS A 113 5.45 -7.20 -12.73
C LYS A 113 5.26 -6.99 -11.23
N ALA A 114 4.45 -7.81 -10.57
CA ALA A 114 4.24 -7.75 -9.14
C ALA A 114 5.55 -7.98 -8.36
N ASN A 115 6.37 -8.96 -8.78
CA ASN A 115 7.70 -9.18 -8.21
C ASN A 115 8.63 -7.96 -8.36
N GLN A 116 8.62 -7.28 -9.51
CA GLN A 116 9.36 -6.02 -9.68
C GLN A 116 8.86 -4.92 -8.73
N LEU A 117 7.54 -4.81 -8.55
CA LEU A 117 6.95 -3.84 -7.65
C LEU A 117 7.22 -4.16 -6.19
N ILE A 118 7.24 -5.45 -5.79
CA ILE A 118 7.66 -5.89 -4.45
C ILE A 118 9.12 -5.55 -4.22
N ALA A 119 10.01 -5.83 -5.18
CA ALA A 119 11.42 -5.49 -5.07
C ALA A 119 11.63 -3.98 -4.95
N ARG A 120 10.92 -3.18 -5.77
CA ARG A 120 10.90 -1.71 -5.69
C ARG A 120 10.37 -1.24 -4.34
N ALA A 121 9.24 -1.78 -3.89
CA ALA A 121 8.63 -1.43 -2.61
C ALA A 121 9.55 -1.80 -1.44
N ARG A 122 10.15 -2.99 -1.45
CA ARG A 122 11.16 -3.43 -0.47
C ARG A 122 12.40 -2.55 -0.50
N GLN A 123 12.87 -2.12 -1.67
CA GLN A 123 13.96 -1.16 -1.77
C GLN A 123 13.54 0.19 -1.19
N LEU A 124 12.34 0.69 -1.47
CA LEU A 124 11.84 1.94 -0.91
C LEU A 124 11.48 1.83 0.58
N ALA A 125 11.15 0.63 1.07
CA ALA A 125 10.72 0.33 2.43
C ALA A 125 11.86 -0.14 3.36
N GLY A 126 12.90 -0.77 2.81
CA GLY A 126 14.19 -1.08 3.44
C GLY A 126 15.27 -0.01 3.17
N ASN A 127 15.08 0.82 2.15
CA ASN A 127 15.75 2.09 1.95
C ASN A 127 14.77 3.29 1.77
N PRO A 128 13.91 3.58 2.76
CA PRO A 128 13.38 4.93 2.98
C PRO A 128 14.38 5.75 3.80
N GLN A 129 15.29 5.03 4.46
CA GLN A 129 15.89 5.34 5.74
C GLN A 129 17.23 4.61 5.94
N GLY A 130 17.91 4.15 4.88
CA GLY A 130 19.24 3.52 5.03
C GLY A 130 20.28 4.44 5.68
N SER A 131 20.04 5.75 5.61
CA SER A 131 20.74 6.77 6.40
C SER A 131 19.91 7.35 7.53
N CYS A 132 18.64 6.99 7.70
CA CYS A 132 17.79 7.66 8.68
C CYS A 132 18.23 7.37 10.11
N ARG A 133 18.67 8.42 10.78
CA ARG A 133 19.16 8.40 12.16
C ARG A 133 18.03 8.59 13.15
N GLN A 134 16.91 9.16 12.72
CA GLN A 134 15.81 9.50 13.62
C GLN A 134 14.44 9.43 12.94
N PHE A 135 13.51 8.82 13.66
CA PHE A 135 12.11 8.68 13.28
C PHE A 135 11.21 9.53 14.17
N TYR A 136 10.12 10.01 13.60
CA TYR A 136 9.05 10.69 14.29
C TYR A 136 7.70 10.06 13.97
N THR A 137 6.91 9.78 14.99
CA THR A 137 5.54 9.28 14.84
C THR A 137 4.57 10.45 14.76
N VAL A 138 3.83 10.52 13.68
CA VAL A 138 2.85 11.57 13.39
C VAL A 138 1.71 11.53 14.40
N ILE A 139 1.35 12.69 14.95
CA ILE A 139 0.23 12.87 15.86
C ILE A 139 -0.84 13.78 15.27
N GLY A 140 -1.99 13.86 15.94
CA GLY A 140 -3.10 14.73 15.51
C GLY A 140 -2.69 16.20 15.50
N GLY A 141 -2.93 16.88 14.36
CA GLY A 141 -2.58 18.29 14.15
C GLY A 141 -1.21 18.53 13.51
N ASP A 142 -0.46 17.48 13.20
CA ASP A 142 0.80 17.60 12.47
C ASP A 142 0.61 17.94 10.99
N ILE A 143 1.54 18.72 10.47
CA ILE A 143 1.73 18.98 9.02
C ILE A 143 3.22 18.88 8.72
N CYS A 144 3.64 18.50 7.51
CA CYS A 144 5.07 18.35 7.20
C CYS A 144 5.87 19.61 7.54
N TRP A 145 5.27 20.79 7.39
CA TRP A 145 5.94 22.04 7.70
C TRP A 145 6.33 22.16 9.19
N ASN A 146 5.42 21.82 10.11
CA ASN A 146 5.72 21.90 11.55
C ASN A 146 6.68 20.78 11.99
N ILE A 147 6.57 19.58 11.40
CA ILE A 147 7.50 18.47 11.63
C ILE A 147 8.89 18.87 11.13
N ALA A 148 8.99 19.35 9.89
CA ALA A 148 10.26 19.77 9.29
C ALA A 148 10.95 20.85 10.13
N GLN A 149 10.21 21.88 10.54
CA GLN A 149 10.71 22.93 11.41
C GLN A 149 11.17 22.38 12.78
N ARG A 150 10.38 21.49 13.40
CA ARG A 150 10.70 20.89 14.70
C ARG A 150 12.03 20.14 14.71
N PHE A 151 12.36 19.49 13.59
CA PHE A 151 13.60 18.70 13.46
C PHE A 151 14.70 19.42 12.69
N GLY A 152 14.49 20.69 12.30
CA GLY A 152 15.50 21.50 11.63
C GLY A 152 15.86 21.03 10.22
N VAL A 153 14.91 20.41 9.50
CA VAL A 153 15.08 19.95 8.11
C VAL A 153 14.21 20.77 7.17
N SER A 154 14.58 20.86 5.89
CA SER A 154 13.72 21.53 4.92
C SER A 154 12.49 20.67 4.58
N PHE A 155 11.42 21.31 4.10
CA PHE A 155 10.24 20.60 3.62
C PHE A 155 10.62 19.60 2.50
N ASP A 156 11.41 20.05 1.52
CA ASP A 156 11.84 19.20 0.40
C ASP A 156 12.68 18.01 0.88
N GLN A 157 13.56 18.22 1.87
CA GLN A 157 14.31 17.13 2.50
C GLN A 157 13.37 16.13 3.17
N LEU A 158 12.43 16.61 3.98
CA LEU A 158 11.46 15.76 4.67
C LEU A 158 10.62 14.94 3.66
N ILE A 159 10.12 15.55 2.59
CA ILE A 159 9.38 14.83 1.54
C ILE A 159 10.28 13.83 0.81
N SER A 160 11.51 14.20 0.46
CA SER A 160 12.45 13.31 -0.23
C SER A 160 12.82 12.07 0.60
N TRP A 161 12.84 12.18 1.93
CA TRP A 161 13.16 11.08 2.84
C TRP A 161 11.95 10.21 3.16
N ASN A 162 10.75 10.69 2.84
CA ASN A 162 9.49 10.03 3.14
C ASN A 162 8.64 9.93 1.88
N PRO A 163 9.03 9.07 0.90
CA PRO A 163 8.33 8.94 -0.37
C PRO A 163 6.88 8.46 -0.25
N ALA A 164 6.49 7.94 0.92
CA ALA A 164 5.09 7.65 1.26
C ALA A 164 4.22 8.91 1.46
N VAL A 165 4.83 10.05 1.75
CA VAL A 165 4.18 11.36 1.85
C VAL A 165 4.21 12.03 0.48
N ASN A 166 3.07 12.48 -0.01
CA ASN A 166 2.98 13.17 -1.29
C ASN A 166 3.61 14.57 -1.23
N SER A 167 3.89 15.16 -2.39
CA SER A 167 4.54 16.49 -2.48
C SER A 167 3.74 17.62 -1.83
N GLY A 168 2.41 17.49 -1.74
CA GLY A 168 1.53 18.43 -1.05
C GLY A 168 1.41 18.19 0.45
N CYS A 169 2.02 17.12 0.98
CA CYS A 169 1.91 16.71 2.37
C CYS A 169 0.45 16.49 2.85
N THR A 170 -0.48 16.16 1.94
CA THR A 170 -1.91 16.07 2.26
C THR A 170 -2.36 14.68 2.71
N ASN A 171 -1.47 13.69 2.67
CA ASN A 171 -1.77 12.29 2.94
C ASN A 171 -1.12 11.75 4.22
N LEU A 172 -0.74 12.64 5.14
CA LEU A 172 -0.19 12.27 6.44
C LEU A 172 -1.21 11.51 7.29
N GLN A 173 -0.78 10.41 7.88
CA GLN A 173 -1.63 9.57 8.72
C GLN A 173 -1.14 9.59 10.17
N ILE A 174 -2.05 9.74 11.13
CA ILE A 174 -1.71 9.61 12.56
C ILE A 174 -1.13 8.21 12.80
N GLY A 175 -0.02 8.13 13.51
CA GLY A 175 0.73 6.90 13.75
C GLY A 175 1.75 6.54 12.67
N GLN A 176 1.76 7.25 11.53
CA GLN A 176 2.77 7.08 10.49
C GLN A 176 4.16 7.46 11.01
N GLN A 177 5.17 6.67 10.71
CA GLN A 177 6.56 7.02 11.02
C GLN A 177 7.20 7.79 9.85
N LEU A 178 7.75 8.96 10.15
CA LEU A 178 8.55 9.77 9.23
C LEU A 178 10.02 9.77 9.62
N CYS A 179 10.89 9.64 8.63
CA CYS A 179 12.31 9.94 8.76
C CYS A 179 12.52 11.45 8.89
N VAL A 180 13.11 11.88 9.99
CA VAL A 180 13.33 13.30 10.30
C VAL A 180 14.82 13.67 10.44
N ALA A 181 15.73 12.70 10.33
CA ALA A 181 17.16 12.94 10.24
C ALA A 181 17.85 11.82 9.45
N LYS A 182 18.83 12.15 8.60
CA LYS A 182 19.70 11.21 7.87
C LYS A 182 21.19 11.40 8.21
#